data_AF-A0A1Q7M908-F1
#
_entry.id   AF-A0A1Q7M908-F1
#
_cell.length_a   1.000
_cell.length_b   1.000
_cell.length_c   1.000
_cell.angle_alpha   90.00
_cell.angle_beta   90.00
_cell.angle_gamma   90.00
#
_symmetry.space_group_name_H-M   'P 1'
#
loop_
_entity.id
_entity.type
_entity.pdbx_description
1 polymer ?
#
loop_
_entity_poly.entity_id
_entity_poly.type
_entity_poly.pdbx_seq_one_letter_code
_entity_poly.pdbx_strand_id
1 'polypeptide(L)'
;MSSYSRIGAAGVVLLVTIIEDAGLIAWLILARASMFYKGIPIAPLVLLLVLLIEHSIMQRAENPDFTGKVFAQIFGFTALEVVNWSVWLTLLSNTSSLLSMSSLIASLYFFLGFYVEHQITENVITHQPYLRFRNPRSVITAGVILETLSEGVGARLWLLYGPIGPVFLVLGSLIEHSIQYVVGRLPTRTLVVDGQSATNS
;
A
#
# COMPACT_ATOMS: atom_id res chain seq x y z
N MET A 1 -20.35 13.18 -13.73
CA MET A 1 -19.08 13.47 -13.01
C MET A 1 -19.49 13.96 -11.63
N SER A 2 -19.28 13.16 -10.59
CA SER A 2 -19.67 13.51 -9.21
C SER A 2 -18.79 14.66 -8.70
N SER A 3 -19.41 15.73 -8.21
CA SER A 3 -18.73 16.89 -7.64
C SER A 3 -18.25 16.59 -6.22
N TYR A 4 -17.21 15.77 -6.08
CA TYR A 4 -16.51 15.68 -4.80
C TYR A 4 -15.59 16.90 -4.66
N SER A 5 -15.80 17.70 -3.61
CA SER A 5 -15.00 18.88 -3.33
C SER A 5 -13.58 18.46 -2.94
N ARG A 6 -12.57 19.32 -3.21
CA ARG A 6 -11.18 19.10 -2.77
C ARG A 6 -11.06 18.87 -1.25
N ILE A 7 -12.05 19.32 -0.48
CA ILE A 7 -12.14 19.11 0.97
C ILE A 7 -12.50 17.66 1.30
N GLY A 8 -13.38 17.02 0.51
CA GLY A 8 -13.68 15.60 0.65
C GLY A 8 -12.46 14.71 0.33
N ALA A 9 -11.67 15.11 -0.67
CA ALA A 9 -10.43 14.44 -1.05
C ALA A 9 -9.39 14.41 0.07
N ALA A 10 -9.05 15.59 0.58
CA ALA A 10 -8.09 15.71 1.68
C ALA A 10 -8.59 15.00 2.95
N GLY A 11 -9.89 15.02 3.19
CA GLY A 11 -10.50 14.31 4.33
C GLY A 11 -10.35 12.80 4.25
N VAL A 12 -10.57 12.19 3.08
CA VAL A 12 -10.38 10.74 2.89
C VAL A 12 -8.93 10.35 3.08
N VAL A 13 -8.01 11.03 2.38
CA VAL A 13 -6.55 10.77 2.46
C VAL A 13 -6.04 10.88 3.90
N LEU A 14 -6.47 11.91 4.63
CA LEU A 14 -6.10 12.06 6.04
C LEU A 14 -6.68 10.93 6.90
N LEU A 15 -7.94 10.54 6.67
CA LEU A 15 -8.60 9.50 7.45
C LEU A 15 -7.91 8.14 7.28
N VAL A 16 -7.64 7.72 6.03
CA VAL A 16 -6.98 6.45 5.74
C VAL A 16 -5.56 6.42 6.31
N THR A 17 -4.81 7.52 6.19
CA THR A 17 -3.46 7.67 6.79
C THR A 17 -3.50 7.48 8.31
N ILE A 18 -4.45 8.11 9.00
CA ILE A 18 -4.59 7.97 10.46
C ILE A 18 -4.93 6.53 10.86
N ILE A 19 -5.82 5.87 10.11
CA ILE A 19 -6.23 4.49 10.38
C ILE A 19 -5.03 3.54 10.20
N GLU A 20 -4.35 3.67 9.07
CA GLU A 20 -3.18 2.85 8.71
C GLU A 20 -2.06 3.01 9.75
N ASP A 21 -1.61 4.24 10.00
CA ASP A 21 -0.48 4.51 10.90
C ASP A 21 -0.75 4.06 12.34
N ALA A 22 -1.96 4.32 12.84
CA ALA A 22 -2.37 3.85 14.15
C ALA A 22 -2.39 2.31 14.19
N GLY A 23 -2.85 1.68 13.10
CA GLY A 23 -2.81 0.24 12.88
C GLY A 23 -1.39 -0.34 12.91
N LEU A 24 -0.47 0.27 12.16
CA LEU A 24 0.93 -0.13 12.09
C LEU A 24 1.65 0.03 13.44
N ILE A 25 1.40 1.13 14.15
CA ILE A 25 1.95 1.33 15.50
C ILE A 25 1.41 0.27 16.46
N ALA A 26 0.09 0.01 16.46
CA ALA A 26 -0.52 -1.02 17.29
C ALA A 26 0.01 -2.42 16.94
N TRP A 27 0.11 -2.73 15.65
CA TRP A 27 0.70 -3.97 15.14
C TRP A 27 2.12 -4.16 15.64
N LEU A 28 2.99 -3.14 15.53
CA LEU A 28 4.37 -3.23 15.99
C LEU A 28 4.46 -3.46 17.50
N ILE A 29 3.59 -2.81 18.30
CA ILE A 29 3.49 -3.04 19.74
C ILE A 29 3.11 -4.49 20.03
N LEU A 30 2.08 -5.01 19.37
CA LEU A 30 1.62 -6.40 19.53
C LEU A 30 2.66 -7.42 19.07
N ALA A 31 3.36 -7.14 17.97
CA ALA A 31 4.43 -7.98 17.45
C ALA A 31 5.59 -8.08 18.45
N ARG A 32 6.00 -6.95 19.04
CA ARG A 32 7.03 -6.92 20.09
C ARG A 32 6.59 -7.60 21.38
N ALA A 33 5.31 -7.49 21.73
CA ALA A 33 4.74 -8.18 22.87
C ALA A 33 4.61 -9.71 22.66
N SER A 34 4.86 -10.21 21.44
CA SER A 34 4.76 -11.63 21.08
C SER A 34 3.43 -12.25 21.54
N MET A 35 2.32 -11.53 21.32
CA MET A 35 1.01 -11.96 21.81
C MET A 35 0.41 -13.07 20.93
N PHE A 36 -0.03 -14.14 21.59
CA PHE A 36 -0.71 -15.27 20.95
C PHE A 36 -2.07 -15.51 21.60
N TYR A 37 -3.07 -15.85 20.77
CA TYR A 37 -4.35 -16.38 21.23
C TYR A 37 -4.53 -17.79 20.64
N LYS A 38 -4.58 -18.81 21.51
CA LYS A 38 -4.69 -20.22 21.11
C LYS A 38 -3.64 -20.64 20.06
N GLY A 39 -2.41 -20.14 20.20
CA GLY A 39 -1.30 -20.43 19.28
C GLY A 39 -1.27 -19.58 18.01
N ILE A 40 -2.23 -18.67 17.81
CA ILE A 40 -2.31 -17.79 16.64
C ILE A 40 -1.68 -16.43 17.01
N PRO A 41 -0.72 -15.91 16.20
CA PRO A 41 -0.14 -14.60 16.45
C PRO A 41 -1.20 -13.51 16.23
N ILE A 42 -1.40 -12.65 17.24
CA ILE A 42 -2.48 -11.64 17.21
C ILE A 42 -2.11 -10.45 16.31
N ALA A 43 -0.83 -10.06 16.29
CA ALA A 43 -0.36 -8.90 15.54
C ALA A 43 -0.80 -8.90 14.06
N PRO A 44 -0.51 -9.92 13.22
CA PRO A 44 -0.90 -9.90 11.82
C PRO A 44 -2.42 -9.90 11.60
N LEU A 45 -3.21 -10.43 12.54
CA LEU A 45 -4.68 -10.36 12.45
C LEU A 45 -5.20 -8.94 12.68
N VAL A 46 -4.62 -8.23 13.65
CA VAL A 46 -4.96 -6.83 13.91
C VAL A 46 -4.57 -5.96 12.73
N LEU A 47 -3.37 -6.17 12.18
CA LEU A 47 -2.92 -5.43 10.99
C LEU A 47 -3.84 -5.70 9.81
N LEU A 48 -4.17 -6.97 9.52
CA LEU A 48 -5.09 -7.35 8.46
C LEU A 48 -6.45 -6.66 8.60
N LEU A 49 -7.01 -6.60 9.81
CA LEU A 49 -8.30 -5.95 10.03
C LEU A 49 -8.24 -4.45 9.76
N VAL A 50 -7.18 -3.77 10.25
CA VAL A 50 -7.06 -2.32 10.12
C VAL A 50 -6.82 -1.91 8.67
N LEU A 51 -5.87 -2.57 7.99
CA LEU A 51 -5.61 -2.33 6.57
C LEU A 51 -6.83 -2.67 5.71
N LEU A 52 -7.59 -3.74 6.04
CA LEU A 52 -8.81 -4.06 5.30
C LEU A 52 -9.86 -2.95 5.41
N ILE A 53 -9.98 -2.30 6.58
CA ILE A 53 -10.88 -1.16 6.78
C ILE A 53 -10.40 0.04 5.96
N GLU A 54 -9.12 0.37 6.06
CA GLU A 54 -8.48 1.49 5.37
C GLU A 54 -8.60 1.33 3.84
N HIS A 55 -8.15 0.21 3.29
CA HIS A 55 -8.27 -0.11 1.88
C HIS A 55 -9.73 -0.12 1.40
N SER A 56 -10.67 -0.59 2.22
CA SER A 56 -12.09 -0.55 1.86
C SER A 56 -12.64 0.87 1.77
N ILE A 57 -12.19 1.78 2.64
CA ILE A 57 -12.56 3.20 2.61
C ILE A 57 -11.97 3.86 1.35
N MET A 58 -10.67 3.68 1.11
CA MET A 58 -10.00 4.25 -0.07
C MET A 58 -10.64 3.75 -1.36
N GLN A 59 -10.82 2.44 -1.49
CA GLN A 59 -11.45 1.83 -2.65
C GLN A 59 -12.90 2.28 -2.82
N ARG A 60 -13.66 2.46 -1.75
CA ARG A 60 -15.03 2.98 -1.86
C ARG A 60 -15.07 4.44 -2.33
N ALA A 61 -14.05 5.23 -1.99
CA ALA A 61 -13.93 6.62 -2.42
C ALA A 61 -13.57 6.74 -3.92
N GLU A 62 -12.77 5.81 -4.44
CA GLU A 62 -12.34 5.81 -5.84
C GLU A 62 -13.24 4.98 -6.77
N ASN A 63 -13.82 3.89 -6.24
CA ASN A 63 -14.65 2.93 -6.97
C ASN A 63 -16.09 2.95 -6.43
N PRO A 64 -17.06 3.56 -7.15
CA PRO A 64 -18.45 3.63 -6.72
C PRO A 64 -19.15 2.25 -6.71
N ASP A 65 -18.61 1.26 -7.45
CA ASP A 65 -19.19 -0.08 -7.61
C ASP A 65 -18.55 -1.10 -6.64
N PHE A 66 -18.70 -0.85 -5.35
CA PHE A 66 -18.21 -1.74 -4.30
C PHE A 66 -19.05 -3.02 -4.24
N THR A 67 -18.52 -4.10 -4.84
CA THR A 67 -19.15 -5.43 -4.91
C THR A 67 -18.41 -6.46 -4.06
N GLY A 68 -19.02 -7.62 -3.82
CA GLY A 68 -18.34 -8.73 -3.13
C GLY A 68 -17.09 -9.22 -3.87
N LYS A 69 -17.04 -9.10 -5.20
CA LYS A 69 -15.84 -9.39 -6.00
C LYS A 69 -14.72 -8.39 -5.69
N VAL A 70 -15.04 -7.10 -5.67
CA VAL A 70 -14.07 -6.03 -5.32
C VAL A 70 -13.56 -6.26 -3.90
N PHE A 71 -14.45 -6.54 -2.94
CA PHE A 71 -14.04 -6.85 -1.56
C PHE A 71 -13.08 -8.04 -1.47
N ALA A 72 -13.31 -9.12 -2.23
CA ALA A 72 -12.39 -10.26 -2.28
C ALA A 72 -11.02 -9.89 -2.86
N GLN A 73 -10.97 -8.97 -3.84
CA GLN A 73 -9.71 -8.44 -4.37
C GLN A 73 -9.00 -7.56 -3.34
N ILE A 74 -9.74 -6.73 -2.61
CA ILE A 74 -9.23 -5.92 -1.50
C ILE A 74 -8.59 -6.80 -0.44
N PHE A 75 -9.30 -7.83 0.00
CA PHE A 75 -8.77 -8.80 0.93
C PHE A 75 -7.46 -9.44 0.43
N GLY A 76 -7.39 -9.75 -0.87
CA GLY A 76 -6.21 -10.34 -1.49
C GLY A 76 -4.96 -9.48 -1.41
N PHE A 77 -5.03 -8.20 -1.78
CA PHE A 77 -3.87 -7.31 -1.73
C PHE A 77 -3.55 -6.86 -0.30
N THR A 78 -4.57 -6.66 0.54
CA THR A 78 -4.38 -6.40 1.98
C THR A 78 -3.61 -7.54 2.65
N ALA A 79 -3.95 -8.80 2.35
CA ALA A 79 -3.24 -9.95 2.90
C ALA A 79 -1.77 -10.00 2.43
N LEU A 80 -1.50 -9.60 1.19
CA LEU A 80 -0.15 -9.49 0.66
C LEU A 80 0.66 -8.43 1.42
N GLU A 81 0.07 -7.27 1.68
CA GLU A 81 0.69 -6.19 2.43
C GLU A 81 1.05 -6.61 3.87
N VAL A 82 0.12 -7.26 4.58
CA VAL A 82 0.35 -7.80 5.93
C VAL A 82 1.53 -8.79 5.93
N VAL A 83 1.64 -9.62 4.90
CA VAL A 83 2.76 -10.55 4.74
C VAL A 83 4.06 -9.77 4.51
N ASN A 84 4.07 -8.77 3.64
CA ASN A 84 5.25 -7.94 3.38
C ASN A 84 5.75 -7.26 4.66
N TRP A 85 4.86 -6.60 5.42
CA TRP A 85 5.18 -6.01 6.74
C TRP A 85 5.76 -7.03 7.71
N SER A 86 5.08 -8.18 7.85
CA SER A 86 5.47 -9.23 8.82
C SER A 86 6.82 -9.88 8.47
N VAL A 87 7.03 -10.21 7.21
CA VAL A 87 8.29 -10.80 6.75
C VAL A 87 9.42 -9.78 6.82
N TRP A 88 9.19 -8.53 6.42
CA TRP A 88 10.20 -7.48 6.53
C TRP A 88 10.63 -7.23 7.97
N LEU A 89 9.68 -7.11 8.91
CA LEU A 89 10.01 -6.97 10.33
C LEU A 89 10.81 -8.17 10.86
N THR A 90 10.43 -9.38 10.46
CA THR A 90 11.16 -10.60 10.82
C THR A 90 12.59 -10.59 10.26
N LEU A 91 12.76 -10.25 8.99
CA LEU A 91 14.07 -10.14 8.36
C LEU A 91 14.92 -9.07 9.04
N LEU A 92 14.36 -7.89 9.33
CA LEU A 92 15.04 -6.81 10.05
C LEU A 92 15.45 -7.20 11.46
N SER A 93 14.62 -7.94 12.20
CA SER A 93 14.93 -8.39 13.56
C SER A 93 16.17 -9.31 13.62
N ASN A 94 16.49 -9.98 12.51
CA ASN A 94 17.66 -10.83 12.36
C ASN A 94 18.91 -10.09 11.85
N THR A 95 18.84 -8.77 11.69
CA THR A 95 19.97 -7.96 11.23
C THR A 95 20.80 -7.47 12.42
N SER A 96 22.12 -7.32 12.21
CA SER A 96 23.01 -6.77 13.23
C SER A 96 22.89 -5.25 13.39
N SER A 97 22.34 -4.56 12.38
CA SER A 97 22.15 -3.11 12.34
C SER A 97 21.19 -2.76 11.19
N LEU A 98 20.42 -1.69 11.35
CA LEU A 98 19.56 -1.15 10.28
C LEU A 98 20.35 -0.66 9.05
N LEU A 99 21.68 -0.54 9.15
CA LEU A 99 22.58 -0.17 8.05
C LEU A 99 23.36 -1.37 7.48
N SER A 100 23.13 -2.59 7.98
CA SER A 100 23.82 -3.78 7.47
C SER A 100 23.36 -4.15 6.07
N MET A 101 24.17 -4.94 5.36
CA MET A 101 23.77 -5.51 4.07
C MET A 101 22.50 -6.37 4.19
N SER A 102 22.34 -7.12 5.28
CA SER A 102 21.11 -7.89 5.53
C SER A 102 19.88 -7.01 5.70
N SER A 103 20.01 -5.83 6.32
CA SER A 103 18.93 -4.83 6.40
C SER A 103 18.60 -4.23 5.03
N LEU A 104 19.61 -4.00 4.18
CA LEU A 104 19.38 -3.54 2.81
C LEU A 104 18.64 -4.59 1.96
N ILE A 105 19.00 -5.87 2.10
CA ILE A 105 18.31 -6.98 1.43
C ILE A 105 16.87 -7.12 1.93
N ALA A 106 16.65 -7.02 3.25
CA ALA A 106 15.31 -7.01 3.83
C ALA A 106 14.48 -5.84 3.27
N SER A 107 15.08 -4.66 3.17
CA SER A 107 14.42 -3.48 2.59
C SER A 107 14.11 -3.70 1.10
N LEU A 108 15.01 -4.31 0.33
CA LEU A 108 14.75 -4.64 -1.08
C LEU A 108 13.56 -5.61 -1.22
N TYR A 109 13.47 -6.63 -0.36
CA TYR A 109 12.28 -7.49 -0.31
C TYR A 109 11.02 -6.68 -0.06
N PHE A 110 11.05 -5.76 0.92
CA PHE A 110 9.93 -4.89 1.26
C PHE A 110 9.50 -4.04 0.05
N PHE A 111 10.43 -3.31 -0.58
CA PHE A 111 10.13 -2.49 -1.76
C PHE A 111 9.55 -3.30 -2.93
N LEU A 112 10.06 -4.52 -3.18
CA LEU A 112 9.54 -5.37 -4.26
C LEU A 112 8.14 -5.91 -3.93
N GLY A 113 7.91 -6.29 -2.68
CA GLY A 113 6.60 -6.76 -2.19
C GLY A 113 5.54 -5.67 -2.33
N PHE A 114 5.87 -4.46 -1.88
CA PHE A 114 4.99 -3.29 -1.97
C PHE A 114 4.75 -2.84 -3.40
N TYR A 115 5.79 -2.84 -4.25
CA TYR A 115 5.59 -2.57 -5.67
C TYR A 115 4.55 -3.51 -6.31
N VAL A 116 4.57 -4.81 -5.96
CA VAL A 116 3.59 -5.78 -6.47
C VAL A 116 2.21 -5.52 -5.90
N GLU A 117 2.11 -5.29 -4.59
CA GLU A 117 0.87 -4.95 -3.90
C GLU A 117 0.23 -3.70 -4.52
N HIS A 118 0.99 -2.61 -4.64
CA HIS A 118 0.54 -1.35 -5.20
C HIS A 118 0.08 -1.47 -6.65
N GLN A 119 0.78 -2.25 -7.50
CA GLN A 119 0.30 -2.55 -8.85
C GLN A 119 -1.07 -3.23 -8.85
N ILE A 120 -1.29 -4.17 -7.91
CA ILE A 120 -2.56 -4.87 -7.77
C ILE A 120 -3.65 -3.93 -7.28
N THR A 121 -3.35 -3.11 -6.26
CA THR A 121 -4.28 -2.15 -5.69
C THR A 121 -4.74 -1.14 -6.73
N GLU A 122 -3.80 -0.62 -7.50
CA GLU A 122 -4.09 0.24 -8.64
C GLU A 122 -4.88 -0.46 -9.75
N ASN A 123 -4.67 -1.76 -9.98
CA ASN A 123 -5.52 -2.52 -10.90
C ASN A 123 -6.96 -2.62 -10.41
N VAL A 124 -7.19 -2.77 -9.10
CA VAL A 124 -8.54 -2.82 -8.53
C VAL A 124 -9.23 -1.46 -8.66
N ILE A 125 -8.54 -0.36 -8.33
CA ILE A 125 -9.08 1.00 -8.44
C ILE A 125 -9.50 1.31 -9.88
N THR A 126 -8.63 1.00 -10.83
CA THR A 126 -8.79 1.35 -12.25
C THR A 126 -9.49 0.26 -13.07
N HIS A 127 -10.12 -0.71 -12.40
CA HIS A 127 -10.88 -1.82 -13.00
C HIS A 127 -10.12 -2.65 -14.04
N GLN A 128 -8.82 -2.86 -13.83
CA GLN A 128 -7.97 -3.69 -14.66
C GLN A 128 -7.92 -5.14 -14.15
N PRO A 129 -7.40 -6.10 -14.95
CA PRO A 129 -7.13 -7.45 -14.46
C PRO A 129 -6.20 -7.42 -13.24
N TYR A 130 -6.54 -8.19 -12.20
CA TYR A 130 -5.88 -8.17 -10.89
C TYR A 130 -4.34 -8.29 -10.96
N LEU A 131 -3.82 -9.21 -11.79
CA LEU A 131 -2.38 -9.48 -11.95
C LEU A 131 -1.75 -8.79 -13.17
N ARG A 132 -2.23 -7.61 -13.58
CA ARG A 132 -1.68 -6.88 -14.74
C ARG A 132 -0.52 -5.97 -14.31
N PHE A 133 0.70 -6.30 -14.73
CA PHE A 133 1.84 -5.39 -14.57
C PHE A 133 1.90 -4.39 -15.73
N ARG A 134 1.92 -3.10 -15.40
CA ARG A 134 1.90 -2.02 -16.41
C ARG A 134 3.29 -1.73 -16.95
N ASN A 135 3.32 -1.09 -18.12
CA ASN A 135 4.57 -0.61 -18.72
C ASN A 135 5.25 0.38 -17.74
N PRO A 136 6.54 0.24 -17.43
CA PRO A 136 7.27 1.11 -16.51
C PRO A 136 7.25 2.60 -16.90
N ARG A 137 6.97 2.92 -18.17
CA ARG A 137 6.86 4.30 -18.66
C ARG A 137 5.46 4.92 -18.51
N SER A 138 4.48 4.18 -17.99
CA SER A 138 3.13 4.71 -17.80
C SER A 138 3.09 5.64 -16.59
N VAL A 139 2.27 6.71 -16.64
CA VAL A 139 2.08 7.65 -15.52
C VAL A 139 1.64 6.90 -14.26
N ILE A 140 0.80 5.88 -14.42
CA ILE A 140 0.35 5.07 -13.29
C ILE A 140 1.53 4.29 -12.68
N THR A 141 2.40 3.69 -13.50
CA THR A 141 3.57 2.98 -12.96
C THR A 141 4.54 3.93 -12.25
N ALA A 142 4.68 5.16 -12.73
CA ALA A 142 5.46 6.17 -12.02
C ALA A 142 4.84 6.53 -10.67
N GLY A 143 3.51 6.66 -10.61
CA GLY A 143 2.75 6.80 -9.36
C GLY A 143 3.04 5.65 -8.40
N VAL A 144 2.89 4.41 -8.88
CA VAL A 144 3.17 3.20 -8.09
C VAL A 144 4.61 3.15 -7.58
N ILE A 145 5.57 3.58 -8.38
CA ILE A 145 6.97 3.64 -7.92
C ILE A 145 7.11 4.70 -6.81
N LEU A 146 6.50 5.88 -6.98
CA LEU A 146 6.61 6.95 -6.00
C LEU A 146 5.93 6.61 -4.68
N GLU A 147 4.75 6.00 -4.72
CA GLU A 147 4.01 5.58 -3.52
C GLU A 147 4.77 4.48 -2.75
N THR A 148 5.26 3.46 -3.48
CA THR A 148 6.14 2.41 -2.93
C THR A 148 7.40 3.00 -2.27
N LEU A 149 8.00 4.02 -2.90
CA LEU A 149 9.20 4.66 -2.37
C LEU A 149 8.88 5.50 -1.13
N SER A 150 7.79 6.27 -1.13
CA SER A 150 7.43 7.13 0.02
C SER A 150 7.15 6.30 1.26
N GLU A 151 6.37 5.23 1.11
CA GLU A 151 6.01 4.36 2.20
C GLU A 151 7.22 3.56 2.70
N GLY A 152 7.96 2.90 1.80
CA GLY A 152 9.13 2.11 2.19
C GLY A 152 10.24 2.93 2.85
N VAL A 153 10.44 4.17 2.40
CA VAL A 153 11.36 5.11 3.07
C VAL A 153 10.79 5.57 4.42
N GLY A 154 9.50 5.92 4.49
CA GLY A 154 8.82 6.31 5.72
C GLY A 154 8.91 5.23 6.81
N ALA A 155 8.59 3.98 6.45
CA ALA A 155 8.68 2.79 7.29
C ALA A 155 10.09 2.58 7.84
N ARG A 156 11.11 2.70 6.99
CA ARG A 156 12.52 2.51 7.41
C ARG A 156 12.98 3.63 8.34
N LEU A 157 12.63 4.88 8.04
CA LEU A 157 12.95 6.03 8.89
C LEU A 157 12.21 5.95 10.23
N TRP A 158 10.98 5.44 10.24
CA TRP A 158 10.23 5.19 11.47
C TRP A 158 10.99 4.29 12.44
N LEU A 159 11.48 3.14 11.96
CA LEU A 159 12.25 2.23 12.81
C LEU A 159 13.62 2.81 13.19
N LEU A 160 14.23 3.62 12.31
CA LEU A 160 15.56 4.20 12.54
C LEU A 160 15.58 5.30 13.61
N TYR A 161 14.55 6.14 13.67
CA TYR A 161 14.53 7.34 14.51
C TYR A 161 13.78 7.18 15.84
N GLY A 162 13.38 5.95 16.20
CA GLY A 162 12.84 5.64 17.52
C GLY A 162 11.61 6.50 17.89
N PRO A 163 11.61 7.26 19.00
CA PRO A 163 10.44 8.01 19.46
C PRO A 163 9.89 9.05 18.47
N ILE A 164 10.75 9.68 17.66
CA ILE A 164 10.31 10.63 16.62
C ILE A 164 10.01 9.96 15.29
N GLY A 165 10.35 8.67 15.17
CA GLY A 165 10.13 7.84 14.00
C GLY A 165 8.72 7.92 13.41
N PRO A 166 7.63 7.89 14.22
CA PRO A 166 6.26 7.94 13.70
C PRO A 166 5.97 9.13 12.78
N VAL A 167 6.69 10.26 12.91
CA VAL A 167 6.54 11.40 11.99
C VAL A 167 6.91 11.01 10.56
N PHE A 168 7.94 10.18 10.37
CA PHE A 168 8.34 9.72 9.04
C PHE A 168 7.38 8.71 8.44
N LEU A 169 6.76 7.87 9.27
CA LEU A 169 5.70 6.97 8.84
C LEU A 169 4.53 7.78 8.28
N VAL A 170 4.00 8.72 9.08
CA VAL A 170 2.90 9.60 8.70
C VAL A 170 3.18 10.38 7.41
N LEU A 171 4.40 10.89 7.25
CA LEU A 171 4.78 11.59 6.02
C LEU A 171 4.85 10.65 4.80
N GLY A 172 5.33 9.43 4.98
CA GLY A 172 5.38 8.40 3.95
C GLY A 172 3.98 8.03 3.47
N SER A 173 3.12 7.58 4.39
CA SER A 173 1.74 7.17 4.12
C SER A 173 0.89 8.34 3.58
N LEU A 174 1.09 9.57 4.07
CA LEU A 174 0.38 10.73 3.52
C LEU A 174 0.72 10.98 2.04
N ILE A 175 1.99 10.83 1.65
CA ILE A 175 2.43 11.00 0.26
C ILE A 175 1.87 9.87 -0.61
N GLU A 176 1.98 8.63 -0.13
CA GLU A 176 1.47 7.43 -0.78
C GLU A 176 -0.04 7.55 -1.06
N HIS A 177 -0.84 7.73 -0.03
CA HIS A 177 -2.29 7.89 -0.15
C HIS A 177 -2.69 9.08 -1.04
N SER A 178 -1.92 10.17 -1.01
CA SER A 178 -2.14 11.31 -1.92
C SER A 178 -1.90 10.94 -3.38
N ILE A 179 -0.86 10.15 -3.67
CA ILE A 179 -0.54 9.67 -5.02
C ILE A 179 -1.62 8.70 -5.48
N GLN A 180 -1.94 7.68 -4.69
CA GLN A 180 -2.95 6.67 -4.99
C GLN A 180 -4.32 7.33 -5.30
N TYR A 181 -4.73 8.31 -4.48
CA TYR A 181 -5.94 9.09 -4.71
C TYR A 181 -5.90 9.85 -6.05
N VAL A 182 -4.76 10.40 -6.46
CA VAL A 182 -4.61 11.08 -7.76
C VAL A 182 -4.59 10.08 -8.92
N VAL A 183 -3.84 8.99 -8.78
CA VAL A 183 -3.65 7.96 -9.81
C VAL A 183 -4.96 7.23 -10.10
N GLY A 184 -5.74 6.91 -9.07
CA GLY A 184 -7.07 6.30 -9.19
C GLY A 184 -8.06 7.07 -10.06
N ARG A 185 -7.83 8.37 -10.25
CA ARG A 185 -8.66 9.25 -11.10
C ARG A 185 -8.12 9.46 -12.51
N LEU A 186 -6.97 8.88 -12.85
CA LEU A 186 -6.43 9.02 -14.20
C LEU A 186 -7.31 8.27 -15.21
N PRO A 187 -7.60 8.85 -16.39
CA PRO A 187 -8.36 8.17 -17.42
C PRO A 187 -7.61 6.92 -17.91
N THR A 188 -8.22 5.75 -17.79
CA THR A 188 -7.66 4.48 -18.29
C THR A 188 -7.72 4.32 -19.81
N ARG A 189 -8.18 5.35 -20.54
CA ARG A 189 -8.54 5.29 -21.97
C ARG A 189 -7.39 5.20 -22.96
N THR A 190 -6.12 5.23 -22.53
CA THR A 190 -4.95 5.25 -23.43
C THR A 190 -4.29 3.88 -23.69
N LEU A 191 -4.88 2.75 -23.26
CA LEU A 191 -4.18 1.45 -23.36
C LEU A 191 -4.83 0.40 -24.29
N VAL A 192 -5.81 0.79 -25.11
CA VAL A 192 -6.39 -0.11 -26.15
C VAL A 192 -6.00 0.31 -27.58
N VAL A 193 -5.53 1.54 -27.80
CA VAL A 193 -5.34 2.08 -29.16
C VAL A 193 -3.98 1.74 -29.80
N ASP A 194 -2.95 1.43 -29.01
CA ASP A 194 -1.60 1.15 -29.56
C ASP A 194 -1.42 -0.26 -30.14
N GLY A 195 -2.48 -1.09 -30.17
CA GLY A 195 -2.45 -2.46 -30.68
C GLY A 195 -3.18 -2.70 -32.01
N GLN A 196 -3.89 -1.70 -32.56
CA GLN A 196 -4.72 -1.89 -33.78
C GLN A 196 -4.32 -1.02 -34.97
N SER A 197 -3.33 -0.13 -34.83
CA SER A 197 -2.85 0.72 -35.92
C SER A 197 -1.67 0.12 -36.72
N ALA A 198 -1.21 -1.09 -36.40
CA ALA A 198 -0.04 -1.70 -37.03
C ALA A 198 -0.34 -2.88 -37.99
N THR A 199 -1.58 -3.04 -38.46
CA THR A 199 -1.93 -4.12 -39.42
C THR A 199 -2.63 -3.64 -40.70
N ASN A 200 -2.72 -2.34 -40.95
CA ASN A 200 -3.26 -1.81 -42.21
C ASN A 200 -2.28 -0.83 -42.86
N SER A 201 -1.18 -1.36 -43.41
CA SER A 201 -0.39 -0.71 -44.46
C SER A 201 0.35 -1.77 -45.27
#